data_AF-A0A420Z9A9-F1
#
_entry.id   AF-A0A420Z9A9-F1
#
_cell.length_a   1.000
_cell.length_b   1.000
_cell.length_c   1.000
_cell.angle_alpha   90.00
_cell.angle_beta   90.00
_cell.angle_gamma   90.00
#
_symmetry.space_group_name_H-M   'P 1'
#
loop_
_entity.id
_entity.type
_entity.pdbx_description
1 polymer ?
#
loop_
_entity_poly.entity_id
_entity_poly.type
_entity_poly.pdbx_seq_one_letter_code
_entity_poly.pdbx_strand_id
1 'polypeptide(L)'
;MKSLLERKIEKSNLDEDAKEILRQLLDDDVVAVYKSGDEYLEIFYDDSPDSPREWDNLGHMLIFHNRYSLGDENDIDKNQFSSWDDVENYLIEEEDAAVILPIYMYEHSGITIRTYPFASRWDSGQVGFIYAKKSEIGNLKKSKVKDILIKEVEVYDKFLRGEVFAYHRIKDCDIIESCGGFFSIDDILSSNDDRTWEEVENGR
;
A
#
# COMPACT_ATOMS: atom_id res chain seq x y z
N MET A 1 -0.02 -17.93 -26.07
CA MET A 1 0.98 -18.97 -26.41
C MET A 1 1.41 -19.57 -25.09
N LYS A 2 1.26 -20.87 -24.84
CA LYS A 2 1.43 -21.38 -23.46
C LYS A 2 2.82 -21.07 -22.90
N SER A 3 2.86 -20.53 -21.68
CA SER A 3 4.06 -20.19 -20.92
C SER A 3 4.95 -21.43 -20.71
N LEU A 4 6.23 -21.22 -20.41
CA LEU A 4 7.15 -22.34 -20.17
C LEU A 4 6.71 -23.20 -18.98
N LEU A 5 6.04 -22.56 -18.00
CA LEU A 5 5.56 -23.17 -16.76
C LEU A 5 4.24 -23.94 -16.98
N GLU A 6 3.30 -23.41 -17.77
CA GLU A 6 2.10 -24.14 -18.22
C GLU A 6 2.46 -25.48 -18.88
N ARG A 7 3.50 -25.47 -19.73
CA ARG A 7 3.98 -26.69 -20.40
C ARG A 7 4.64 -27.68 -19.43
N LYS A 8 5.21 -27.20 -18.32
CA LYS A 8 5.79 -28.06 -17.26
C LYS A 8 4.67 -28.70 -16.44
N ILE A 9 3.62 -27.96 -16.09
CA ILE A 9 2.45 -28.45 -15.34
C ILE A 9 1.71 -29.52 -16.15
N GLU A 10 1.48 -29.29 -17.44
CA GLU A 10 0.88 -30.28 -18.34
C GLU A 10 1.64 -31.61 -18.39
N LYS A 11 2.98 -31.55 -18.28
CA LYS A 11 3.87 -32.72 -18.34
C LYS A 11 4.18 -33.33 -16.98
N SER A 12 3.68 -32.74 -15.89
CA SER A 12 3.89 -33.26 -14.55
C SER A 12 3.06 -34.52 -14.31
N ASN A 13 3.49 -35.33 -13.33
CA ASN A 13 2.74 -36.49 -12.86
C ASN A 13 1.69 -36.14 -11.79
N LEU A 14 1.39 -34.85 -11.62
CA LEU A 14 0.33 -34.40 -10.73
C LEU A 14 -1.03 -34.88 -11.25
N ASP A 15 -1.98 -35.10 -10.35
CA ASP A 15 -3.36 -35.34 -10.74
C ASP A 15 -3.98 -34.08 -11.39
N GLU A 16 -5.10 -34.24 -12.09
CA GLU A 16 -5.70 -33.12 -12.83
C GLU A 16 -6.26 -32.02 -11.93
N ASP A 17 -6.64 -32.33 -10.69
CA ASP A 17 -7.12 -31.32 -9.74
C ASP A 17 -5.95 -30.43 -9.29
N ALA A 18 -4.82 -31.04 -8.92
CA ALA A 18 -3.57 -30.31 -8.61
C ALA A 18 -3.02 -29.53 -9.80
N LYS A 19 -3.16 -30.05 -11.04
CA LYS A 19 -2.79 -29.29 -12.25
C LYS A 19 -3.74 -28.12 -12.51
N GLU A 20 -5.03 -28.28 -12.24
CA GLU A 20 -6.01 -27.22 -12.43
C GLU A 20 -5.78 -26.08 -11.45
N ILE A 21 -5.43 -26.39 -10.21
CA ILE A 21 -4.94 -25.39 -9.26
C ILE A 21 -3.71 -24.73 -9.80
N LEU A 22 -2.67 -25.49 -10.17
CA LEU A 22 -1.46 -24.89 -10.73
C LEU A 22 -1.71 -24.04 -11.97
N ARG A 23 -2.77 -24.31 -12.76
CA ARG A 23 -3.21 -23.44 -13.86
C ARG A 23 -3.95 -22.19 -13.37
N GLN A 24 -4.74 -22.28 -12.29
CA GLN A 24 -5.29 -21.12 -11.60
C GLN A 24 -4.20 -20.29 -10.90
N LEU A 25 -3.13 -20.92 -10.42
CA LEU A 25 -1.95 -20.26 -9.81
C LEU A 25 -1.04 -19.63 -10.86
N LEU A 26 -1.23 -20.01 -12.12
CA LEU A 26 -0.56 -19.43 -13.27
C LEU A 26 -1.33 -18.22 -13.82
N ASP A 27 -2.44 -17.80 -13.20
CA ASP A 27 -2.94 -16.47 -13.47
C ASP A 27 -1.77 -15.49 -13.28
N ASP A 28 -1.58 -14.62 -14.27
CA ASP A 28 -0.41 -13.75 -14.41
C ASP A 28 -0.25 -12.74 -13.23
N ASP A 29 -1.13 -12.82 -12.24
CA ASP A 29 -1.28 -11.94 -11.09
C ASP A 29 -0.70 -12.48 -9.78
N VAL A 30 -0.25 -13.75 -9.73
CA VAL A 30 0.39 -14.31 -8.53
C VAL A 30 1.80 -13.74 -8.33
N VAL A 31 1.98 -13.04 -7.23
CA VAL A 31 3.21 -12.38 -6.81
C VAL A 31 4.16 -13.36 -6.13
N ALA A 32 3.65 -14.18 -5.22
CA ALA A 32 4.43 -15.13 -4.44
C ALA A 32 3.58 -16.31 -3.97
N VAL A 33 4.25 -17.45 -3.72
CA VAL A 33 3.62 -18.62 -3.12
C VAL A 33 4.46 -19.08 -1.93
N TYR A 34 3.80 -19.31 -0.80
CA TYR A 34 4.42 -19.87 0.40
C TYR A 34 3.77 -21.20 0.76
N LYS A 35 4.54 -22.08 1.39
CA LYS A 35 4.07 -23.39 1.84
C LYS A 35 4.31 -23.60 3.32
N SER A 36 3.35 -24.24 3.99
CA SER A 36 3.52 -24.77 5.34
C SER A 36 2.74 -26.08 5.52
N GLY A 37 3.47 -27.19 5.64
CA GLY A 37 2.86 -28.53 5.70
C GLY A 37 2.17 -28.92 4.40
N ASP A 38 0.86 -29.15 4.45
CA ASP A 38 -0.02 -29.45 3.32
C ASP A 38 -0.80 -28.22 2.81
N GLU A 39 -0.53 -27.04 3.37
CA GLU A 39 -1.19 -25.79 3.00
C GLU A 39 -0.26 -24.85 2.23
N TYR A 40 -0.89 -23.99 1.43
CA TYR A 40 -0.26 -22.98 0.60
C TYR A 40 -0.88 -21.61 0.85
N LEU A 41 -0.08 -20.56 0.75
CA LEU A 41 -0.54 -19.18 0.59
C LEU A 41 -0.14 -18.72 -0.80
N GLU A 42 -1.11 -18.41 -1.64
CA GLU A 42 -0.87 -17.61 -2.84
C GLU A 42 -1.14 -16.17 -2.55
N ILE A 43 -0.18 -15.32 -2.91
CA ILE A 43 -0.27 -13.89 -2.72
C ILE A 43 -0.32 -13.25 -4.10
N PHE A 44 -1.27 -12.35 -4.27
CA PHE A 44 -1.52 -11.59 -5.50
C PHE A 44 -1.81 -10.13 -5.14
N TYR A 45 -1.84 -9.24 -6.14
CA TYR A 45 -2.27 -7.87 -5.92
C TYR A 45 -3.78 -7.80 -5.69
N ASP A 46 -4.20 -7.06 -4.68
CA ASP A 46 -5.61 -6.78 -4.41
C ASP A 46 -6.13 -5.80 -5.47
N ASP A 47 -7.19 -6.19 -6.19
CA ASP A 47 -7.80 -5.40 -7.27
C ASP A 47 -8.89 -4.44 -6.78
N SER A 48 -9.33 -4.58 -5.52
CA SER A 48 -10.35 -3.74 -4.90
C SER A 48 -10.00 -3.36 -3.45
N PRO A 49 -8.79 -2.83 -3.17
CA PRO A 49 -8.40 -2.47 -1.83
C PRO A 49 -9.14 -1.22 -1.32
N ASP A 50 -9.48 -1.22 -0.04
CA ASP A 50 -9.97 -0.01 0.64
C ASP A 50 -8.86 1.04 0.73
N SER A 51 -9.22 2.31 0.55
CA SER A 51 -8.26 3.41 0.68
C SER A 51 -7.83 3.57 2.14
N PRO A 52 -6.51 3.62 2.45
CA PRO A 52 -6.05 3.84 3.82
C PRO A 52 -6.38 5.24 4.34
N ARG A 53 -6.84 6.18 3.49
CA ARG A 53 -7.34 7.48 3.93
C ARG A 53 -8.76 7.44 4.49
N GLU A 54 -9.48 6.34 4.30
CA GLU A 54 -10.80 6.13 4.91
C GLU A 54 -10.71 5.47 6.30
N TRP A 55 -9.49 5.18 6.76
CA TRP A 55 -9.22 4.59 8.07
C TRP A 55 -9.14 5.63 9.20
N ASP A 56 -9.07 5.15 10.44
CA ASP A 56 -8.82 5.98 11.62
C ASP A 56 -7.33 6.37 11.70
N ASN A 57 -7.00 7.50 11.07
CA ASN A 57 -5.65 8.04 10.97
C ASN A 57 -5.42 9.15 12.02
N LEU A 58 -4.17 9.28 12.50
CA LEU A 58 -3.77 10.43 13.30
C LEU A 58 -3.49 11.66 12.41
N GLY A 59 -2.96 11.42 11.21
CA GLY A 59 -2.62 12.46 10.26
C GLY A 59 -3.81 12.89 9.41
N HIS A 60 -3.91 14.19 9.19
CA HIS A 60 -4.77 14.82 8.20
C HIS A 60 -3.91 15.23 6.99
N MET A 61 -4.37 14.93 5.78
CA MET A 61 -3.66 15.23 4.54
C MET A 61 -4.36 16.33 3.74
N LEU A 62 -3.71 17.48 3.62
CA LEU A 62 -4.13 18.56 2.73
C LEU A 62 -3.24 18.54 1.47
N ILE A 63 -3.76 18.00 0.37
CA ILE A 63 -3.03 17.84 -0.89
C ILE A 63 -3.73 18.61 -2.01
N PHE A 64 -2.97 19.39 -2.76
CA PHE A 64 -3.42 20.13 -3.92
C PHE A 64 -2.84 19.53 -5.20
N HIS A 65 -3.69 18.89 -6.01
CA HIS A 65 -3.29 18.41 -7.33
C HIS A 65 -4.39 18.58 -8.37
N ASN A 66 -4.03 18.96 -9.60
CA ASN A 66 -5.00 19.30 -10.65
C ASN A 66 -5.61 18.06 -11.34
N ARG A 67 -4.95 16.90 -11.26
CA ARG A 67 -5.39 15.67 -11.96
C ARG A 67 -5.90 14.57 -11.03
N TYR A 68 -5.53 14.63 -9.76
CA TYR A 68 -5.78 13.56 -8.81
C TYR A 68 -6.44 14.18 -7.58
N SER A 69 -7.49 13.53 -7.09
CA SER A 69 -8.05 13.80 -5.76
C SER A 69 -7.28 12.92 -4.78
N LEU A 70 -6.39 13.52 -3.98
CA LEU A 70 -5.49 12.83 -3.08
C LEU A 70 -5.65 13.35 -1.66
N GLY A 71 -5.32 12.51 -0.68
CA GLY A 71 -5.40 12.87 0.73
C GLY A 71 -6.85 12.88 1.22
N ASP A 72 -7.16 13.79 2.13
CA ASP A 72 -8.47 13.88 2.76
C ASP A 72 -9.38 14.84 2.01
N GLU A 73 -10.68 14.58 2.04
CA GLU A 73 -11.68 15.50 1.49
C GLU A 73 -11.65 16.83 2.25
N ASN A 74 -11.55 17.94 1.52
CA ASN A 74 -11.55 19.28 2.06
C ASN A 74 -11.99 20.29 0.99
N ASP A 75 -12.55 21.42 1.44
CA ASP A 75 -13.02 22.52 0.57
C ASP A 75 -11.97 23.63 0.38
N ILE A 76 -10.70 23.36 0.69
CA ILE A 76 -9.64 24.35 0.68
C ILE A 76 -9.09 24.49 -0.73
N ASP A 77 -9.14 25.70 -1.30
CA ASP A 77 -8.56 25.99 -2.60
C ASP A 77 -7.11 26.48 -2.44
N LYS A 78 -6.19 25.83 -3.16
CA LYS A 78 -4.78 26.25 -3.26
C LYS A 78 -4.61 27.74 -3.60
N ASN A 79 -5.51 28.32 -4.41
CA ASN A 79 -5.45 29.71 -4.83
C ASN A 79 -5.66 30.71 -3.69
N GLN A 80 -6.10 30.26 -2.51
CA GLN A 80 -6.17 31.08 -1.30
C GLN A 80 -4.78 31.39 -0.72
N PHE A 81 -3.74 30.66 -1.14
CA PHE A 81 -2.38 30.76 -0.62
C PHE A 81 -1.39 31.22 -1.68
N SER A 82 -0.41 32.03 -1.28
CA SER A 82 0.64 32.52 -2.19
C SER A 82 1.91 31.66 -2.13
N SER A 83 2.06 30.83 -1.10
CA SER A 83 3.23 30.00 -0.85
C SER A 83 2.90 28.77 0.02
N TRP A 84 3.84 27.82 0.11
CA TRP A 84 3.73 26.71 1.04
C TRP A 84 3.83 27.14 2.51
N ASP A 85 4.56 28.22 2.79
CA ASP A 85 4.64 28.81 4.14
C ASP A 85 3.27 29.37 4.58
N ASP A 86 2.49 29.95 3.66
CA ASP A 86 1.12 30.42 3.96
C ASP A 86 0.19 29.25 4.31
N VAL A 87 0.32 28.12 3.61
CA VAL A 87 -0.44 26.90 3.91
C VAL A 87 -0.02 26.35 5.28
N GLU A 88 1.28 26.28 5.58
CA GLU A 88 1.76 25.81 6.89
C GLU A 88 1.26 26.71 8.03
N ASN A 89 1.28 28.03 7.84
CA ASN A 89 0.72 28.98 8.81
C ASN A 89 -0.79 28.78 9.01
N TYR A 90 -1.55 28.55 7.93
CA TYR A 90 -2.96 28.23 8.02
C TYR A 90 -3.21 26.96 8.85
N LEU A 91 -2.43 25.89 8.62
CA LEU A 91 -2.55 24.66 9.39
C LEU A 91 -2.28 24.89 10.89
N ILE A 92 -1.31 25.75 11.23
CA ILE A 92 -0.98 26.08 12.61
C ILE A 92 -2.12 26.86 13.29
N GLU A 93 -2.62 27.90 12.63
CA GLU A 93 -3.55 28.86 13.23
C GLU A 93 -5.01 28.39 13.19
N GLU A 94 -5.45 27.79 12.08
CA GLU A 94 -6.85 27.41 11.85
C GLU A 94 -7.13 25.94 12.17
N GLU A 95 -6.16 25.05 11.93
CA GLU A 95 -6.31 23.60 12.17
C GLU A 95 -5.65 23.12 13.47
N ASP A 96 -5.05 24.02 14.27
CA ASP A 96 -4.31 23.73 15.51
C ASP A 96 -3.23 22.63 15.29
N ALA A 97 -2.57 22.65 14.14
CA ALA A 97 -1.57 21.67 13.77
C ALA A 97 -0.31 21.81 14.64
N ALA A 98 0.13 20.69 15.25
CA ALA A 98 1.28 20.68 16.16
C ALA A 98 2.52 19.98 15.59
N VAL A 99 2.34 19.11 14.60
CA VAL A 99 3.39 18.44 13.82
C VAL A 99 2.93 18.44 12.36
N ILE A 100 3.77 18.98 11.47
CA ILE A 100 3.47 19.17 10.05
C ILE A 100 4.65 18.61 9.25
N LEU A 101 4.37 17.86 8.17
CA LEU A 101 5.37 17.36 7.24
C LEU A 101 4.94 17.67 5.80
N PRO A 102 5.83 18.21 4.95
CA PRO A 102 5.51 18.43 3.54
C PRO A 102 5.35 17.10 2.82
N ILE A 103 4.40 17.01 1.90
CA ILE A 103 4.24 15.88 0.97
C ILE A 103 4.75 16.30 -0.40
N TYR A 104 5.66 15.51 -0.95
CA TYR A 104 6.15 15.63 -2.32
C TYR A 104 5.58 14.50 -3.16
N MET A 105 5.30 14.78 -4.41
CA MET A 105 4.87 13.79 -5.40
C MET A 105 5.86 13.74 -6.55
N TYR A 106 6.06 12.54 -7.11
CA TYR A 106 6.70 12.31 -8.40
C TYR A 106 5.73 11.61 -9.34
N GLU A 107 5.61 12.10 -10.58
CA GLU A 107 4.66 11.59 -11.59
C GLU A 107 5.40 11.19 -12.87
N HIS A 108 5.54 9.88 -13.12
CA HIS A 108 6.10 9.34 -14.36
C HIS A 108 5.54 7.93 -14.63
N SER A 109 4.50 7.83 -15.45
CA SER A 109 3.73 6.59 -15.73
C SER A 109 2.98 6.00 -14.53
N GLY A 110 2.89 6.76 -13.45
CA GLY A 110 2.27 6.44 -12.16
C GLY A 110 2.62 7.56 -11.18
N ILE A 111 2.08 7.52 -9.97
CA ILE A 111 2.39 8.50 -8.92
C ILE A 111 3.01 7.82 -7.70
N THR A 112 3.93 8.54 -7.07
CA THR A 112 4.49 8.18 -5.76
C THR A 112 4.63 9.43 -4.93
N ILE A 113 4.38 9.31 -3.62
CA ILE A 113 4.46 10.40 -2.66
C ILE A 113 5.39 10.06 -1.50
N ARG A 114 5.98 11.09 -0.88
CA ARG A 114 6.77 10.94 0.35
C ARG A 114 6.95 12.27 1.08
N THR A 115 7.45 12.21 2.31
CA THR A 115 7.62 13.41 3.16
C THR A 115 8.92 14.19 2.94
N TYR A 116 9.61 13.97 1.81
CA TYR A 116 10.89 14.64 1.49
C TYR A 116 11.08 14.77 -0.03
N PRO A 117 11.82 15.79 -0.51
CA PRO A 117 11.92 16.09 -1.94
C PRO A 117 12.47 14.93 -2.78
N PHE A 118 11.98 14.80 -4.02
CA PHE A 118 12.62 13.95 -5.04
C PHE A 118 13.77 14.70 -5.73
N ALA A 119 14.69 13.93 -6.32
CA ALA A 119 15.83 14.50 -7.03
C ALA A 119 15.43 15.11 -8.40
N SER A 120 14.34 14.61 -9.02
CA SER A 120 13.88 15.10 -10.32
C SER A 120 13.31 16.51 -10.19
N ARG A 121 13.77 17.44 -11.04
CA ARG A 121 13.32 18.84 -11.02
C ARG A 121 12.09 19.11 -11.88
N TRP A 122 11.73 18.17 -12.76
CA TRP A 122 10.69 18.37 -13.77
C TRP A 122 9.41 17.62 -13.40
N ASP A 123 9.57 16.39 -12.94
CA ASP A 123 8.47 15.46 -12.69
C ASP A 123 8.13 15.36 -11.20
N SER A 124 8.68 16.24 -10.36
CA SER A 124 8.39 16.24 -8.92
C SER A 124 8.22 17.62 -8.34
N GLY A 125 7.47 17.69 -7.24
CA GLY A 125 7.28 18.91 -6.47
C GLY A 125 6.53 18.64 -5.17
N GLN A 126 6.54 19.63 -4.29
CA GLN A 126 5.64 19.61 -3.12
C GLN A 126 4.20 19.73 -3.63
N VAL A 127 3.30 18.93 -3.06
CA VAL A 127 1.88 18.89 -3.40
C VAL A 127 0.98 19.14 -2.21
N GLY A 128 1.50 19.14 -0.99
CA GLY A 128 0.67 19.34 0.19
C GLY A 128 1.42 19.14 1.49
N PHE A 129 0.65 18.83 2.54
CA PHE A 129 1.14 18.49 3.86
C PHE A 129 0.35 17.34 4.46
N ILE A 130 1.00 16.56 5.30
CA ILE A 130 0.35 15.76 6.34
C ILE A 130 0.60 16.45 7.68
N TYR A 131 -0.41 16.52 8.53
CA TYR A 131 -0.30 17.16 9.84
C TYR A 131 -1.14 16.45 10.91
N ALA A 132 -0.76 16.60 12.17
CA ALA A 132 -1.55 16.12 13.31
C ALA A 132 -1.98 17.30 14.18
N LYS A 133 -3.27 17.36 14.55
CA LYS A 133 -3.81 18.41 15.39
C LYS A 133 -3.39 18.20 16.84
N LYS A 134 -3.16 19.28 17.56
CA LYS A 134 -2.71 19.25 18.96
C LYS A 134 -3.69 18.50 19.88
N SER A 135 -4.99 18.61 19.61
CA SER A 135 -6.06 17.93 20.33
C SER A 135 -6.02 16.40 20.20
N GLU A 136 -5.47 15.87 19.11
CA GLU A 136 -5.50 14.44 18.77
C GLU A 136 -4.22 13.72 19.20
N ILE A 137 -3.11 14.44 19.30
CA ILE A 137 -1.80 13.89 19.68
C ILE A 137 -1.77 13.33 21.10
N GLY A 138 -2.59 13.87 22.01
CA GLY A 138 -2.56 13.51 23.43
C GLY A 138 -1.19 13.73 24.07
N ASN A 139 -0.64 12.68 24.72
CA ASN A 139 0.65 12.74 25.41
C ASN A 139 1.84 12.23 24.56
N LEU A 140 1.63 11.98 23.26
CA LEU A 140 2.69 11.48 22.40
C LEU A 140 3.79 12.52 22.22
N LYS A 141 5.05 12.05 22.21
CA LYS A 141 6.18 12.91 21.85
C LYS A 141 6.08 13.31 20.38
N LYS A 142 6.42 14.55 20.04
CA LYS A 142 6.43 15.03 18.64
C LYS A 142 7.23 14.13 17.69
N SER A 143 8.32 13.51 18.15
CA SER A 143 9.09 12.55 17.33
C SER A 143 8.28 11.30 16.99
N LYS A 144 7.50 10.78 17.94
CA LYS A 144 6.63 9.62 17.72
C LYS A 144 5.49 9.97 16.78
N VAL A 145 4.91 11.16 16.90
CA VAL A 145 3.88 11.66 15.98
C VAL A 145 4.46 11.77 14.57
N LYS A 146 5.65 12.36 14.42
CA LYS A 146 6.36 12.43 13.14
C LYS A 146 6.55 11.05 12.51
N ASP A 147 6.98 10.05 13.30
CA ASP A 147 7.14 8.68 12.80
C ASP A 147 5.80 8.06 12.35
N ILE A 148 4.70 8.38 13.03
CA ILE A 148 3.35 7.94 12.62
C ILE A 148 2.97 8.58 11.28
N LEU A 149 3.11 9.90 11.14
CA LEU A 149 2.77 10.60 9.90
C LEU A 149 3.60 10.13 8.70
N ILE A 150 4.89 9.84 8.90
CA ILE A 150 5.73 9.26 7.85
C ILE A 150 5.17 7.91 7.40
N LYS A 151 4.78 7.03 8.33
CA LYS A 151 4.21 5.73 8.02
C LYS A 151 2.85 5.82 7.33
N GLU A 152 2.00 6.75 7.71
CA GLU A 152 0.71 6.98 7.02
C GLU A 152 0.94 7.40 5.56
N VAL A 153 1.94 8.26 5.29
CA VAL A 153 2.32 8.60 3.91
C VAL A 153 2.90 7.39 3.17
N GLU A 154 3.72 6.56 3.81
CA GLU A 154 4.28 5.34 3.19
C GLU A 154 3.20 4.31 2.84
N VAL A 155 2.20 4.13 3.71
CA VAL A 155 1.05 3.24 3.44
C VAL A 155 0.20 3.79 2.31
N TYR A 156 -0.10 5.10 2.32
CA TYR A 156 -0.87 5.71 1.24
C TYR A 156 -0.11 5.69 -0.09
N ASP A 157 1.21 5.88 -0.09
CA ASP A 157 2.04 5.74 -1.29
C ASP A 157 1.95 4.33 -1.90
N LYS A 158 2.01 3.27 -1.07
CA LYS A 158 1.81 1.89 -1.54
C LYS A 158 0.44 1.70 -2.19
N PHE A 159 -0.62 2.23 -1.57
CA PHE A 159 -1.97 2.22 -2.14
C PHE A 159 -1.99 2.88 -3.53
N LEU A 160 -1.43 4.09 -3.64
CA LEU A 160 -1.39 4.83 -4.92
C LEU A 160 -0.59 4.11 -6.01
N ARG A 161 0.39 3.28 -5.64
CA ARG A 161 1.19 2.47 -6.56
C ARG A 161 0.56 1.11 -6.87
N GLY A 162 -0.59 0.78 -6.27
CA GLY A 162 -1.23 -0.54 -6.41
C GLY A 162 -0.49 -1.66 -5.68
N GLU A 163 0.38 -1.34 -4.72
CA GLU A 163 1.10 -2.33 -3.90
C GLU A 163 0.28 -2.73 -2.67
N VAL A 164 -0.94 -3.20 -2.93
CA VAL A 164 -1.81 -3.83 -1.94
C VAL A 164 -1.98 -5.28 -2.32
N PHE A 165 -1.93 -6.16 -1.33
CA PHE A 165 -1.86 -7.60 -1.50
C PHE A 165 -3.08 -8.26 -0.88
N ALA A 166 -3.48 -9.36 -1.51
CA ALA A 166 -4.44 -10.31 -1.00
C ALA A 166 -3.83 -11.70 -1.05
N TYR A 167 -4.44 -12.63 -0.31
CA TYR A 167 -4.04 -14.03 -0.36
C TYR A 167 -5.21 -14.99 -0.47
N HIS A 168 -4.93 -16.13 -1.08
CA HIS A 168 -5.69 -17.35 -0.92
C HIS A 168 -4.91 -18.34 -0.08
N ARG A 169 -5.56 -18.89 0.94
CA ARG A 169 -5.05 -20.02 1.69
C ARG A 169 -5.65 -21.29 1.14
N ILE A 170 -4.81 -22.20 0.70
CA ILE A 170 -5.22 -23.41 -0.02
C ILE A 170 -4.83 -24.65 0.76
N LYS A 171 -5.77 -25.61 0.84
CA LYS A 171 -5.57 -26.94 1.41
C LYS A 171 -6.36 -27.95 0.59
N ASP A 172 -5.77 -29.13 0.31
CA ASP A 172 -6.47 -30.23 -0.37
C ASP A 172 -7.19 -29.80 -1.65
N CYS A 173 -6.56 -28.90 -2.41
CA CYS A 173 -7.09 -28.37 -3.65
C CYS A 173 -8.26 -27.35 -3.55
N ASP A 174 -8.61 -26.92 -2.33
CA ASP A 174 -9.66 -25.94 -2.08
C ASP A 174 -9.11 -24.66 -1.44
N ILE A 175 -9.67 -23.51 -1.82
CA ILE A 175 -9.46 -22.24 -1.11
C ILE A 175 -10.25 -22.31 0.20
N ILE A 176 -9.53 -22.39 1.32
CA ILE A 176 -10.12 -22.45 2.66
C ILE A 176 -10.25 -21.07 3.30
N GLU A 177 -9.51 -20.08 2.81
CA GLU A 177 -9.54 -18.69 3.29
C GLU A 177 -9.12 -17.74 2.18
N SER A 178 -9.72 -16.56 2.13
CA SER A 178 -9.36 -15.46 1.22
C SER A 178 -9.47 -14.15 1.99
N CYS A 179 -8.42 -13.33 1.93
CA CYS A 179 -8.37 -12.05 2.62
C CYS A 179 -7.50 -11.04 1.84
N GLY A 180 -7.85 -9.76 1.91
CA GLY A 180 -7.20 -8.66 1.18
C GLY A 180 -6.82 -7.48 2.07
N GLY A 181 -6.33 -6.40 1.47
CA GLY A 181 -5.99 -5.16 2.16
C GLY A 181 -4.63 -5.15 2.87
N PHE A 182 -3.68 -5.99 2.47
CA PHE A 182 -2.34 -6.05 3.09
C PHE A 182 -1.35 -5.14 2.37
N PHE A 183 -0.55 -4.38 3.11
CA PHE A 183 0.46 -3.47 2.54
C PHE A 183 1.88 -4.05 2.53
N SER A 184 2.04 -5.31 2.94
CA SER A 184 3.26 -6.08 2.78
C SER A 184 2.96 -7.59 2.83
N ILE A 185 3.82 -8.37 2.19
CA ILE A 185 3.81 -9.83 2.30
C ILE A 185 4.08 -10.26 3.74
N ASP A 186 4.97 -9.56 4.45
CA ASP A 186 5.28 -9.85 5.85
C ASP A 186 4.05 -9.74 6.76
N ASP A 187 3.14 -8.79 6.49
CA ASP A 187 1.87 -8.67 7.22
C ASP A 187 0.95 -9.87 6.96
N ILE A 188 0.90 -10.38 5.72
CA ILE A 188 0.16 -11.61 5.37
C ILE A 188 0.74 -12.80 6.14
N LEU A 189 2.05 -12.99 6.07
CA LEU A 189 2.73 -14.11 6.73
C LEU A 189 2.54 -14.08 8.25
N SER A 190 2.62 -12.89 8.83
CA SER A 190 2.39 -12.68 10.27
C SER A 190 0.93 -12.93 10.63
N SER A 191 -0.05 -12.44 9.86
CA SER A 191 -1.47 -12.66 10.17
C SER A 191 -1.92 -14.13 10.15
N ASN A 192 -1.12 -15.00 9.52
CA ASN A 192 -1.31 -16.45 9.50
C ASN A 192 -0.51 -17.19 10.61
N ASP A 193 -0.19 -16.43 11.68
CA ASP A 193 0.51 -16.59 12.98
C ASP A 193 0.82 -17.98 13.59
N ASP A 194 0.30 -19.09 13.05
CA ASP A 194 0.50 -20.42 13.63
C ASP A 194 1.61 -21.22 12.95
N ARG A 195 2.23 -20.68 11.90
CA ARG A 195 2.98 -21.48 10.93
C ARG A 195 4.27 -20.82 10.47
N THR A 196 5.26 -21.67 10.22
CA THR A 196 6.44 -21.27 9.44
C THR A 196 6.13 -21.47 7.97
N TRP A 197 6.18 -20.38 7.21
CA TRP A 197 5.92 -20.34 5.79
C TRP A 197 7.26 -20.29 5.03
N GLU A 198 7.47 -21.26 4.13
CA GLU A 198 8.64 -21.30 3.27
C GLU A 198 8.24 -20.84 1.87
N GLU A 199 8.94 -19.85 1.33
CA GLU A 199 8.69 -19.38 -0.03
C GLU A 199 8.98 -20.50 -1.03
N VAL A 200 8.03 -20.77 -1.91
CA VAL A 200 8.20 -21.73 -3.00
C VAL A 200 8.97 -20.99 -4.10
N GLU A 201 10.28 -21.20 -4.16
CA GLU A 201 11.11 -20.56 -5.18
C GLU A 201 10.60 -20.89 -6.58
N ASN A 202 10.10 -19.86 -7.28
CA ASN A 202 9.84 -19.94 -8.71
C ASN A 202 11.18 -20.16 -9.41
N GLY A 203 11.49 -21.43 -9.73
CA GLY A 203 12.66 -21.80 -10.51
C GLY A 203 12.64 -21.11 -11.87
N ARG A 204 13.24 -19.92 -11.93
CA ARG A 204 13.54 -19.18 -13.16
C ARG A 204 14.44 -20.00 -14.08
#